data_AF-A0A6W0LWD2-F1
#
_entry.id   AF-A0A6W0LWD2-F1
#
_cell.length_a   1.000
_cell.length_b   1.000
_cell.length_c   1.000
_cell.angle_alpha   90.00
_cell.angle_beta   90.00
_cell.angle_gamma   90.00
#
_symmetry.space_group_name_H-M   'P 1'
#
loop_
_entity.id
_entity.type
_entity.pdbx_description
1 polymer ?
#
loop_
_entity_poly.entity_id
_entity_poly.type
_entity_poly.pdbx_seq_one_letter_code
_entity_poly.pdbx_strand_id
1 'polypeptide(L)'
;MTQAVMLQGTASDVGKSVLAAGLCRIFYQDGLRTAPFKSQNMALNSGITPDGKEMGRAQIFQAEAAGITPDVRMNPVLLKPTSDRQAQVVLMGKVATNMDAVSYHDYKPRLREQILAVYNSLAQEYDVIVLEGAGSPAEINLRDRDIVNMGMAEMAQCPVILVADIDRGGVFAAIYGTLALLHKQERDRVKGVIINKFRGDVALLYSGIEQIESLTGVPVLGVMPWLDVDLEDEDGVALQNDKYRGNAPRDITIAIVQLPHISNFTDFNALAAQPDVRIRYIRRPEALTDADLVILPGSKNTLSDLAWLRESGMADAVLQTHRQGVPVMGICGGYQMLGDTIVDEVESGLGTQPGLGLLNTITRFAQDKTTTQVSATMSGELPGWLAAAAGLPVRGYEIHMGETVLQEGCCTAMTLQKNGCSVADGAVTADGLAFGTYLHGLFDSDAFTRAVVNGLRARKGLAPWETTFCYAEHKARQFDLLAEAMRQHIDIDKIYTIMQQHQEPV
;
A
#
# COMPACT_ATOMS: atom_id res chain seq x y z
N MET A 1 -24.05 19.51 9.81
CA MET A 1 -22.89 18.98 10.55
C MET A 1 -22.42 17.75 9.80
N THR A 2 -21.12 17.65 9.58
CA THR A 2 -20.49 16.50 8.95
C THR A 2 -20.70 15.28 9.83
N GLN A 3 -21.17 14.19 9.24
CA GLN A 3 -21.29 12.92 9.93
C GLN A 3 -19.93 12.21 9.92
N ALA A 4 -19.69 11.36 10.92
CA ALA A 4 -18.46 10.61 11.01
C ALA A 4 -18.71 9.23 11.59
N VAL A 5 -17.89 8.25 11.19
CA VAL A 5 -17.85 6.92 11.79
C VAL A 5 -16.42 6.45 11.82
N MET A 6 -15.99 5.83 12.92
CA MET A 6 -14.64 5.31 13.06
C MET A 6 -14.63 3.78 13.11
N LEU A 7 -13.83 3.17 12.25
CA LEU A 7 -13.52 1.74 12.32
C LEU A 7 -12.29 1.52 13.19
N GLN A 8 -12.45 0.78 14.29
CA GLN A 8 -11.34 0.29 15.11
C GLN A 8 -11.29 -1.23 15.04
N GLY A 9 -10.17 -1.85 15.39
CA GLY A 9 -9.97 -3.30 15.19
C GLY A 9 -9.65 -3.99 16.50
N THR A 10 -9.97 -5.26 16.65
CA THR A 10 -9.48 -6.04 17.82
C THR A 10 -7.97 -6.33 17.73
N ALA A 11 -7.39 -6.21 16.52
CA ALA A 11 -5.97 -6.36 16.23
C ALA A 11 -5.56 -5.58 14.96
N SER A 12 -4.27 -5.62 14.62
CA SER A 12 -3.77 -5.24 13.30
C SER A 12 -4.20 -6.25 12.23
N ASP A 13 -4.41 -5.78 11.00
CA ASP A 13 -4.78 -6.61 9.84
C ASP A 13 -6.13 -7.37 9.99
N VAL A 14 -7.07 -6.85 10.79
CA VAL A 14 -8.46 -7.37 10.86
C VAL A 14 -9.33 -6.96 9.65
N GLY A 15 -8.77 -6.20 8.70
CA GLY A 15 -9.47 -5.72 7.49
C GLY A 15 -10.10 -4.31 7.60
N LYS A 16 -9.67 -3.48 8.56
CA LYS A 16 -10.17 -2.10 8.74
C LYS A 16 -10.06 -1.27 7.46
N SER A 17 -8.89 -1.25 6.82
CA SER A 17 -8.64 -0.44 5.62
C SER A 17 -9.55 -0.78 4.46
N VAL A 18 -9.83 -2.07 4.25
CA VAL A 18 -10.75 -2.55 3.22
C VAL A 18 -12.18 -2.13 3.58
N LEU A 19 -12.64 -2.38 4.80
CA LEU A 19 -14.00 -1.97 5.21
C LEU A 19 -14.20 -0.44 5.18
N ALA A 20 -13.16 0.34 5.52
CA ALA A 20 -13.20 1.79 5.41
C ALA A 20 -13.34 2.24 3.94
N ALA A 21 -12.60 1.62 3.03
CA ALA A 21 -12.76 1.88 1.60
C ALA A 21 -14.15 1.49 1.08
N GLY A 22 -14.71 0.38 1.57
CA GLY A 22 -16.06 -0.05 1.21
C GLY A 22 -17.15 0.91 1.73
N LEU A 23 -17.02 1.43 2.95
CA LEU A 23 -17.90 2.50 3.46
C LEU A 23 -17.76 3.79 2.62
N CYS A 24 -16.54 4.21 2.31
CA CYS A 24 -16.30 5.34 1.40
C CYS A 24 -16.99 5.12 0.05
N ARG A 25 -16.90 3.91 -0.52
CA ARG A 25 -17.55 3.60 -1.80
C ARG A 25 -19.07 3.61 -1.70
N ILE A 26 -19.64 3.05 -0.64
CA ILE A 26 -21.08 3.06 -0.34
C ILE A 26 -21.59 4.51 -0.27
N PHE A 27 -20.94 5.36 0.53
CA PHE A 27 -21.35 6.75 0.69
C PHE A 27 -21.22 7.55 -0.61
N TYR A 28 -20.17 7.31 -1.39
CA TYR A 28 -20.01 7.88 -2.73
C TYR A 28 -21.15 7.45 -3.67
N GLN A 29 -21.48 6.16 -3.73
CA GLN A 29 -22.58 5.63 -4.55
C GLN A 29 -23.95 6.17 -4.12
N ASP A 30 -24.13 6.43 -2.82
CA ASP A 30 -25.35 7.03 -2.25
C ASP A 30 -25.41 8.56 -2.47
N GLY A 31 -24.43 9.13 -3.16
CA GLY A 31 -24.40 10.55 -3.55
C GLY A 31 -23.88 11.50 -2.48
N LEU A 32 -23.24 10.98 -1.42
CA LEU A 32 -22.63 11.79 -0.37
C LEU A 32 -21.19 12.13 -0.72
N ARG A 33 -20.77 13.36 -0.40
CA ARG A 33 -19.35 13.71 -0.45
C ARG A 33 -18.68 13.09 0.76
N THR A 34 -17.84 12.09 0.55
CA THR A 34 -17.14 11.38 1.63
C THR A 34 -15.63 11.45 1.48
N ALA A 35 -14.92 11.46 2.61
CA ALA A 35 -13.47 11.35 2.64
C ALA A 35 -13.00 10.39 3.75
N PRO A 36 -11.92 9.63 3.52
CA PRO A 36 -11.29 8.85 4.57
C PRO A 36 -10.44 9.73 5.50
N PHE A 37 -10.19 9.27 6.71
CA PHE A 37 -9.27 9.91 7.64
C PHE A 37 -8.58 8.92 8.56
N LYS A 38 -7.24 8.86 8.50
CA LYS A 38 -6.40 8.09 9.42
C LYS A 38 -5.34 9.01 9.99
N SER A 39 -5.56 9.46 11.23
CA SER A 39 -4.71 10.46 11.91
C SER A 39 -3.23 10.10 11.90
N GLN A 40 -2.92 8.82 12.07
CA GLN A 40 -1.58 8.27 11.99
C GLN A 40 -1.59 6.91 11.29
N ASN A 41 -0.74 6.76 10.28
CA ASN A 41 -0.43 5.46 9.69
C ASN A 41 1.03 5.09 9.95
N MET A 42 1.34 3.81 10.00
CA MET A 42 2.70 3.28 10.07
C MET A 42 2.90 2.27 8.94
N ALA A 43 3.50 2.70 7.83
CA ALA A 43 3.62 1.87 6.63
C ALA A 43 4.87 2.24 5.81
N LEU A 44 5.47 1.24 5.16
CA LEU A 44 6.51 1.46 4.14
C LEU A 44 5.92 1.87 2.79
N ASN A 45 4.69 1.43 2.52
CA ASN A 45 3.95 1.75 1.30
C ASN A 45 3.34 3.14 1.35
N SER A 46 3.73 3.99 0.40
CA SER A 46 3.21 5.34 0.27
C SER A 46 3.20 5.77 -1.19
N GLY A 47 2.22 6.56 -1.59
CA GLY A 47 2.23 7.25 -2.88
C GLY A 47 2.47 8.74 -2.71
N ILE A 48 2.48 9.45 -3.84
CA ILE A 48 2.61 10.91 -3.89
C ILE A 48 1.28 11.50 -4.35
N THR A 49 0.79 12.49 -3.62
CA THR A 49 -0.40 13.28 -3.97
C THR A 49 -0.10 14.25 -5.12
N PRO A 50 -1.11 14.82 -5.81
CA PRO A 50 -0.87 15.74 -6.93
C PRO A 50 -0.05 16.99 -6.60
N ASP A 51 -0.03 17.42 -5.34
CA ASP A 51 0.79 18.53 -4.86
C ASP A 51 2.21 18.12 -4.42
N GLY A 52 2.62 16.88 -4.75
CA GLY A 52 3.97 16.38 -4.51
C GLY A 52 4.21 15.86 -3.10
N LYS A 53 3.16 15.69 -2.27
CA LYS A 53 3.33 15.28 -0.87
C LYS A 53 3.11 13.78 -0.68
N GLU A 54 3.86 13.20 0.25
CA GLU A 54 3.84 11.77 0.54
C GLU A 54 2.66 11.36 1.43
N MET A 55 2.04 10.22 1.12
CA MET A 55 0.83 9.75 1.81
C MET A 55 0.78 8.22 1.84
N GLY A 56 0.27 7.62 2.93
CA GLY A 56 0.11 6.17 3.02
C GLY A 56 -0.77 5.59 1.91
N ARG A 57 -0.36 4.46 1.31
CA ARG A 57 -1.06 3.86 0.15
C ARG A 57 -2.50 3.45 0.49
N ALA A 58 -2.76 2.98 1.70
CA ALA A 58 -4.11 2.61 2.15
C ALA A 58 -5.08 3.80 2.11
N GLN A 59 -4.64 5.00 2.47
CA GLN A 59 -5.52 6.19 2.43
C GLN A 59 -5.67 6.75 1.00
N ILE A 60 -4.66 6.58 0.14
CA ILE A 60 -4.82 6.82 -1.31
C ILE A 60 -5.90 5.89 -1.87
N PHE A 61 -5.82 4.60 -1.55
CA PHE A 61 -6.80 3.59 -1.95
C PHE A 61 -8.21 3.91 -1.42
N GLN A 62 -8.35 4.36 -0.18
CA GLN A 62 -9.64 4.80 0.36
C GLN A 62 -10.17 6.08 -0.31
N ALA A 63 -9.30 7.01 -0.71
CA ALA A 63 -9.69 8.20 -1.46
C ALA A 63 -10.19 7.84 -2.87
N GLU A 64 -9.52 6.89 -3.53
CA GLU A 64 -9.98 6.31 -4.81
C GLU A 64 -11.36 5.67 -4.66
N ALA A 65 -11.60 4.91 -3.58
CA ALA A 65 -12.92 4.32 -3.29
C ALA A 65 -14.01 5.38 -3.09
N ALA A 66 -13.67 6.49 -2.45
CA ALA A 66 -14.53 7.67 -2.28
C ALA A 66 -14.71 8.51 -3.56
N GLY A 67 -14.03 8.17 -4.66
CA GLY A 67 -14.12 8.90 -5.92
C GLY A 67 -13.48 10.30 -5.88
N ILE A 68 -12.52 10.53 -4.99
CA ILE A 68 -11.86 11.83 -4.80
C ILE A 68 -10.34 11.74 -4.94
N THR A 69 -9.73 12.88 -5.25
CA THR A 69 -8.27 13.00 -5.34
C THR A 69 -7.62 12.81 -3.95
N PRO A 70 -6.54 12.02 -3.85
CA PRO A 70 -5.80 11.88 -2.59
C PRO A 70 -5.28 13.22 -2.05
N ASP A 71 -5.53 13.46 -0.76
CA ASP A 71 -5.11 14.64 -0.01
C ASP A 71 -4.43 14.21 1.28
N VAL A 72 -3.23 14.74 1.56
CA VAL A 72 -2.47 14.42 2.77
C VAL A 72 -3.21 14.74 4.07
N ARG A 73 -4.23 15.60 4.06
CA ARG A 73 -5.10 15.83 5.22
C ARG A 73 -5.83 14.56 5.67
N MET A 74 -6.05 13.60 4.77
CA MET A 74 -6.64 12.29 5.10
C MET A 74 -5.64 11.38 5.84
N ASN A 75 -4.34 11.67 5.79
CA ASN A 75 -3.29 10.98 6.54
C ASN A 75 -2.20 11.95 7.02
N PRO A 76 -2.46 12.79 8.04
CA PRO A 76 -1.58 13.88 8.40
C PRO A 76 -0.26 13.43 9.03
N VAL A 77 -0.21 12.24 9.63
CA VAL A 77 1.01 11.65 10.19
C VAL A 77 1.26 10.28 9.56
N LEU A 78 2.41 10.13 8.91
CA LEU A 78 2.88 8.86 8.39
C LEU A 78 4.23 8.51 9.04
N LEU A 79 4.28 7.34 9.68
CA LEU A 79 5.49 6.78 10.25
C LEU A 79 6.06 5.72 9.31
N LYS A 80 7.33 5.84 8.95
CA LYS A 80 8.03 4.84 8.13
C LYS A 80 9.11 4.17 8.96
N PRO A 81 8.95 2.90 9.36
CA PRO A 81 9.99 2.18 10.09
C PRO A 81 11.30 2.20 9.30
N THR A 82 12.40 2.61 9.94
CA THR A 82 13.76 2.56 9.35
C THR A 82 14.62 1.50 10.02
N SER A 83 14.31 1.16 11.28
CA SER A 83 14.89 0.04 12.04
C SER A 83 13.89 -0.43 13.09
N ASP A 84 14.23 -1.48 13.86
CA ASP A 84 13.40 -1.97 14.96
C ASP A 84 13.09 -0.92 16.04
N ARG A 85 13.85 0.18 16.11
CA ARG A 85 13.75 1.20 17.18
C ARG A 85 13.49 2.62 16.68
N GLN A 86 13.51 2.85 15.37
CA GLN A 86 13.37 4.18 14.79
C GLN A 86 12.37 4.20 13.66
N ALA A 87 11.65 5.32 13.56
CA ALA A 87 10.79 5.62 12.43
C ALA A 87 11.05 7.04 11.92
N GLN A 88 11.00 7.20 10.60
CA GLN A 88 10.89 8.50 9.97
C GLN A 88 9.47 9.02 10.15
N VAL A 89 9.35 10.26 10.65
CA VAL A 89 8.07 10.94 10.83
C VAL A 89 7.84 11.87 9.65
N VAL A 90 6.78 11.60 8.90
CA VAL A 90 6.29 12.43 7.79
C VAL A 90 5.03 13.15 8.28
N LEU A 91 5.07 14.48 8.28
CA LEU A 91 3.95 15.34 8.70
C LEU A 91 3.42 16.11 7.51
N MET A 92 2.11 16.02 7.26
CA MET A 92 1.45 16.65 6.11
C MET A 92 2.19 16.36 4.80
N GLY A 93 2.63 15.10 4.66
CA GLY A 93 3.37 14.56 3.53
C GLY A 93 4.76 15.13 3.27
N LYS A 94 5.38 15.77 4.27
CA LYS A 94 6.79 16.17 4.25
C LYS A 94 7.57 15.50 5.38
N VAL A 95 8.80 15.09 5.09
CA VAL A 95 9.69 14.54 6.12
C VAL A 95 9.95 15.62 7.18
N ALA A 96 9.60 15.33 8.43
CA ALA A 96 9.81 16.24 9.55
C ALA A 96 11.11 15.90 10.28
N THR A 97 11.29 14.65 10.71
CA THR A 97 12.48 14.18 11.43
C THR A 97 12.46 12.65 11.58
N ASN A 98 13.55 12.06 12.04
CA ASN A 98 13.59 10.68 12.52
C ASN A 98 13.47 10.68 14.05
N MET A 99 12.62 9.82 14.61
CA MET A 99 12.42 9.70 16.05
C MET A 99 12.45 8.23 16.48
N ASP A 100 12.96 7.98 17.67
CA ASP A 100 12.68 6.73 18.38
C ASP A 100 11.27 6.73 18.99
N ALA A 101 10.82 5.57 19.44
CA ALA A 101 9.47 5.39 19.98
C ALA A 101 9.16 6.27 21.22
N VAL A 102 10.16 6.51 22.08
CA VAL A 102 9.99 7.29 23.32
C VAL A 102 9.86 8.78 22.98
N SER A 103 10.79 9.29 22.18
CA SER A 103 10.78 10.67 21.69
C SER A 103 9.50 10.98 20.93
N TYR A 104 9.02 10.03 20.12
CA TYR A 104 7.74 10.17 19.41
C TYR A 104 6.55 10.21 20.37
N HIS A 105 6.54 9.37 21.41
CA HIS A 105 5.49 9.38 22.43
C HIS A 105 5.40 10.72 23.18
N ASP A 106 6.52 11.39 23.43
CA ASP A 106 6.59 12.73 24.01
C ASP A 106 6.16 13.85 23.04
N TYR A 107 6.23 13.60 21.74
CA TYR A 107 5.83 14.54 20.70
C TYR A 107 4.30 14.53 20.43
N LYS A 108 3.61 13.42 20.71
CA LYS A 108 2.16 13.25 20.44
C LYS A 108 1.24 14.37 20.95
N PRO A 109 1.44 14.98 22.13
CA PRO A 109 0.56 16.07 22.57
C PRO A 109 0.53 17.26 21.60
N ARG A 110 1.66 17.60 20.97
CA ARG A 110 1.73 18.66 19.94
C ARG A 110 1.03 18.24 18.65
N LEU A 111 1.13 16.96 18.29
CA LEU A 111 0.43 16.40 17.13
C LEU A 111 -1.09 16.43 17.31
N ARG A 112 -1.58 16.26 18.55
CA ARG A 112 -3.03 16.24 18.83
C ARG A 112 -3.75 17.48 18.32
N GLU A 113 -3.23 18.67 18.63
CA GLU A 113 -3.82 19.94 18.20
C GLU A 113 -3.80 20.09 16.67
N GLN A 114 -2.69 19.68 16.03
CA GLN A 114 -2.54 19.73 14.58
C GLN A 114 -3.50 18.76 13.88
N ILE A 115 -3.61 17.52 14.38
CA ILE A 115 -4.51 16.49 13.86
C ILE A 115 -5.97 16.96 13.96
N LEU A 116 -6.37 17.54 15.09
CA LEU A 116 -7.72 18.08 15.26
C LEU A 116 -8.01 19.23 14.29
N ALA A 117 -7.07 20.16 14.11
CA ALA A 117 -7.21 21.24 13.14
C ALA A 117 -7.35 20.71 11.70
N VAL A 118 -6.53 19.72 11.33
CA VAL A 118 -6.59 19.07 10.01
C VAL A 118 -7.92 18.34 9.83
N TYR A 119 -8.34 17.53 10.80
CA TYR A 119 -9.63 16.82 10.78
C TYR A 119 -10.78 17.81 10.59
N ASN A 120 -10.83 18.88 11.37
CA ASN A 120 -11.90 19.88 11.27
C ASN A 120 -11.91 20.58 9.91
N SER A 121 -10.73 20.86 9.35
CA SER A 121 -10.63 21.47 8.01
C SER A 121 -11.16 20.54 6.92
N LEU A 122 -10.87 19.24 7.00
CA LEU A 122 -11.36 18.25 6.06
C LEU A 122 -12.86 18.02 6.26
N ALA A 123 -13.32 17.85 7.50
CA ALA A 123 -14.72 17.62 7.83
C ALA A 123 -15.63 18.74 7.30
N GLN A 124 -15.18 20.00 7.27
CA GLN A 124 -15.95 21.12 6.73
C GLN A 124 -16.25 21.01 5.21
N GLU A 125 -15.48 20.22 4.47
CA GLU A 125 -15.61 20.09 3.01
C GLU A 125 -16.50 18.92 2.58
N TYR A 126 -16.73 17.95 3.46
CA TYR A 126 -17.41 16.69 3.17
C TYR A 126 -18.67 16.50 4.02
N ASP A 127 -19.59 15.67 3.54
CA ASP A 127 -20.82 15.32 4.24
C ASP A 127 -20.57 14.19 5.26
N VAL A 128 -19.65 13.28 4.94
CA VAL A 128 -19.29 12.11 5.76
C VAL A 128 -17.78 11.90 5.81
N ILE A 129 -17.21 11.73 7.01
CA ILE A 129 -15.83 11.27 7.19
C ILE A 129 -15.79 9.82 7.70
N VAL A 130 -15.03 8.97 7.02
CA VAL A 130 -14.76 7.58 7.46
C VAL A 130 -13.40 7.54 8.13
N LEU A 131 -13.40 7.44 9.46
CA LEU A 131 -12.17 7.36 10.23
C LEU A 131 -11.69 5.92 10.34
N GLU A 132 -10.37 5.73 10.31
CA GLU A 132 -9.74 4.43 10.51
C GLU A 132 -8.76 4.49 11.68
N GLY A 133 -8.91 3.57 12.63
CA GLY A 133 -7.98 3.40 13.74
C GLY A 133 -6.73 2.62 13.37
N ALA A 134 -5.76 2.58 14.28
CA ALA A 134 -4.51 1.82 14.10
C ALA A 134 -4.40 0.71 15.15
N GLY A 135 -4.19 -0.53 14.71
CA GLY A 135 -4.12 -1.68 15.63
C GLY A 135 -5.41 -1.87 16.44
N SER A 136 -5.24 -2.08 17.75
CA SER A 136 -6.31 -2.26 18.74
C SER A 136 -6.55 -1.01 19.60
N PRO A 137 -7.80 -0.64 19.93
CA PRO A 137 -8.06 0.44 20.87
C PRO A 137 -7.77 0.05 22.33
N ALA A 138 -7.52 -1.24 22.60
CA ALA A 138 -7.23 -1.77 23.93
C ALA A 138 -5.71 -1.89 24.21
N GLU A 139 -4.87 -1.08 23.55
CA GLU A 139 -3.46 -0.92 23.88
C GLU A 139 -3.32 -0.09 25.18
N ILE A 140 -3.64 -0.70 26.31
CA ILE A 140 -3.78 -0.06 27.62
C ILE A 140 -2.54 0.76 28.05
N ASN A 141 -1.36 0.38 27.57
CA ASN A 141 -0.09 1.05 27.81
C ASN A 141 0.12 2.33 26.97
N LEU A 142 -0.70 2.57 25.94
CA LEU A 142 -0.58 3.72 25.03
C LEU A 142 -1.74 4.72 25.17
N ARG A 143 -2.66 4.47 26.11
CA ARG A 143 -3.93 5.18 26.24
C ARG A 143 -3.79 6.68 26.55
N ASP A 144 -2.88 7.06 27.44
CA ASP A 144 -2.75 8.44 27.95
C ASP A 144 -2.41 9.48 26.86
N ARG A 145 -1.95 9.04 25.69
CA ARG A 145 -1.59 9.89 24.55
C ARG A 145 -2.07 9.29 23.24
N ASP A 146 -3.20 8.61 23.28
CA ASP A 146 -3.80 8.06 22.09
C ASP A 146 -4.25 9.19 21.14
N ILE A 147 -3.80 9.10 19.89
CA ILE A 147 -4.18 9.99 18.79
C ILE A 147 -4.70 9.19 17.59
N VAL A 148 -4.81 7.87 17.72
CA VAL A 148 -5.05 6.93 16.60
C VAL A 148 -6.30 6.09 16.79
N ASN A 149 -6.76 5.85 18.01
CA ASN A 149 -7.95 5.07 18.30
C ASN A 149 -8.99 5.88 19.08
N MET A 150 -9.25 5.54 20.35
CA MET A 150 -10.26 6.21 21.17
C MET A 150 -9.96 7.68 21.38
N GLY A 151 -8.68 8.06 21.52
CA GLY A 151 -8.30 9.47 21.59
C GLY A 151 -8.68 10.25 20.32
N MET A 152 -8.65 9.60 19.14
CA MET A 152 -9.15 10.19 17.90
C MET A 152 -10.68 10.22 17.84
N ALA A 153 -11.34 9.14 18.28
CA ALA A 153 -12.81 9.08 18.33
C ALA A 153 -13.40 10.17 19.24
N GLU A 154 -12.74 10.46 20.37
CA GLU A 154 -13.06 11.57 21.28
C GLU A 154 -12.88 12.93 20.60
N MET A 155 -11.75 13.14 19.91
CA MET A 155 -11.48 14.39 19.20
C MET A 155 -12.47 14.66 18.06
N ALA A 156 -12.83 13.61 17.32
CA ALA A 156 -13.79 13.68 16.22
C ALA A 156 -15.25 13.65 16.68
N GLN A 157 -15.50 13.36 17.96
CA GLN A 157 -16.83 13.19 18.54
C GLN A 157 -17.70 12.21 17.73
N CYS A 158 -17.13 11.06 17.37
CA CYS A 158 -17.74 10.12 16.44
C CYS A 158 -18.03 8.74 17.08
N PRO A 159 -19.05 8.01 16.59
CA PRO A 159 -19.30 6.63 16.97
C PRO A 159 -18.22 5.69 16.42
N VAL A 160 -17.97 4.62 17.16
CA VAL A 160 -17.00 3.58 16.81
C VAL A 160 -17.71 2.29 16.41
N ILE A 161 -17.25 1.67 15.34
CA ILE A 161 -17.58 0.29 14.97
C ILE A 161 -16.30 -0.53 15.11
N LEU A 162 -16.37 -1.59 15.93
CA LEU A 162 -15.25 -2.50 16.16
C LEU A 162 -15.22 -3.62 15.12
N VAL A 163 -14.07 -3.86 14.50
CA VAL A 163 -13.86 -4.92 13.51
C VAL A 163 -13.09 -6.07 14.16
N ALA A 164 -13.60 -7.29 14.04
CA ALA A 164 -12.97 -8.48 14.61
C ALA A 164 -12.72 -9.54 13.53
N ASP A 165 -11.50 -10.08 13.48
CA ASP A 165 -11.11 -11.11 12.51
C ASP A 165 -11.42 -12.51 13.07
N ILE A 166 -12.24 -13.28 12.35
CA ILE A 166 -12.57 -14.66 12.73
C ILE A 166 -11.63 -15.71 12.12
N ASP A 167 -10.93 -15.41 11.03
CA ASP A 167 -10.05 -16.35 10.33
C ASP A 167 -8.86 -16.75 11.23
N ARG A 168 -8.43 -15.85 12.12
CA ARG A 168 -7.40 -16.11 13.13
C ARG A 168 -7.87 -16.93 14.35
N GLY A 169 -9.18 -17.19 14.45
CA GLY A 169 -9.80 -17.84 15.61
C GLY A 169 -9.94 -16.93 16.84
N GLY A 170 -10.75 -17.34 17.82
CA GLY A 170 -10.91 -16.62 19.09
C GLY A 170 -11.69 -15.29 19.01
N VAL A 171 -12.47 -15.07 17.94
CA VAL A 171 -13.15 -13.80 17.65
C VAL A 171 -13.97 -13.24 18.83
N PHE A 172 -14.73 -14.09 19.52
CA PHE A 172 -15.58 -13.66 20.64
C PHE A 172 -14.76 -13.22 21.86
N ALA A 173 -13.65 -13.91 22.13
CA ALA A 173 -12.73 -13.53 23.20
C ALA A 173 -12.04 -12.21 22.88
N ALA A 174 -11.67 -11.99 21.61
CA ALA A 174 -11.10 -10.73 21.15
C ALA A 174 -12.10 -9.57 21.32
N ILE A 175 -13.35 -9.74 20.87
CA ILE A 175 -14.42 -8.73 21.05
C ILE A 175 -14.63 -8.43 22.53
N TYR A 176 -14.85 -9.47 23.34
CA TYR A 176 -15.12 -9.31 24.77
C TYR A 176 -13.95 -8.64 25.48
N GLY A 177 -12.73 -9.13 25.26
CA GLY A 177 -11.51 -8.61 25.87
C GLY A 177 -11.26 -7.16 25.51
N THR A 178 -11.40 -6.78 24.23
CA THR A 178 -11.28 -5.38 23.81
C THR A 178 -12.29 -4.50 24.54
N LEU A 179 -13.58 -4.86 24.53
CA LEU A 179 -14.63 -4.04 25.16
C LEU A 179 -14.52 -3.98 26.69
N ALA A 180 -14.05 -5.05 27.33
CA ALA A 180 -13.85 -5.12 28.77
C ALA A 180 -12.68 -4.24 29.26
N LEU A 181 -11.66 -4.04 28.42
CA LEU A 181 -10.48 -3.23 28.73
C LEU A 181 -10.70 -1.73 28.53
N LEU A 182 -11.74 -1.34 27.78
CA LEU A 182 -12.09 0.07 27.57
C LEU A 182 -12.71 0.70 28.82
N HIS A 183 -12.39 1.98 29.05
CA HIS A 183 -13.11 2.79 30.02
C HIS A 183 -14.58 2.93 29.62
N LYS A 184 -15.45 3.20 30.59
CA LYS A 184 -16.90 3.25 30.38
C LYS A 184 -17.29 4.20 29.24
N GLN A 185 -16.78 5.44 29.26
CA GLN A 185 -17.08 6.44 28.23
C GLN A 185 -16.62 6.02 26.83
N GLU A 186 -15.52 5.28 26.72
CA GLU A 186 -15.01 4.77 25.44
C GLU A 186 -15.85 3.60 24.93
N ARG A 187 -16.20 2.67 25.82
CA ARG A 187 -17.11 1.57 25.51
C ARG A 187 -18.46 2.10 25.05
N ASP A 188 -18.95 3.17 25.66
CA ASP A 188 -20.20 3.84 25.27
C ASP A 188 -20.14 4.43 23.84
N ARG A 189 -18.93 4.70 23.29
CA ARG A 189 -18.75 5.09 21.88
C ARG A 189 -18.85 3.93 20.91
N VAL A 190 -18.60 2.70 21.35
CA VAL A 190 -18.68 1.52 20.48
C VAL A 190 -20.15 1.17 20.27
N LYS A 191 -20.65 1.42 19.05
CA LYS A 191 -22.06 1.25 18.69
C LYS A 191 -22.34 -0.04 17.93
N GLY A 192 -21.30 -0.76 17.53
CA GLY A 192 -21.47 -2.06 16.91
C GLY A 192 -20.17 -2.78 16.61
N VAL A 193 -20.30 -4.05 16.23
CA VAL A 193 -19.19 -4.93 15.83
C VAL A 193 -19.42 -5.46 14.41
N ILE A 194 -18.38 -5.47 13.58
CA ILE A 194 -18.35 -6.24 12.32
C ILE A 194 -17.41 -7.43 12.53
N ILE A 195 -17.94 -8.64 12.38
CA ILE A 195 -17.10 -9.85 12.31
C ILE A 195 -16.66 -10.01 10.86
N ASN A 196 -15.37 -10.09 10.61
CA ASN A 196 -14.79 -10.08 9.27
C ASN A 196 -14.05 -11.38 8.94
N LYS A 197 -13.88 -11.65 7.64
CA LYS A 197 -13.15 -12.80 7.07
C LYS A 197 -13.76 -14.16 7.39
N PHE A 198 -15.08 -14.23 7.49
CA PHE A 198 -15.76 -15.49 7.81
C PHE A 198 -15.72 -16.51 6.66
N ARG A 199 -15.49 -17.78 6.98
CA ARG A 199 -15.54 -18.90 6.04
C ARG A 199 -16.56 -19.92 6.51
N GLY A 200 -17.46 -20.33 5.62
CA GLY A 200 -18.47 -21.36 5.91
C GLY A 200 -19.88 -20.80 6.02
N ASP A 201 -20.74 -21.53 6.73
CA ASP A 201 -22.15 -21.18 6.91
C ASP A 201 -22.36 -20.29 8.14
N VAL A 202 -22.86 -19.06 7.91
CA VAL A 202 -23.10 -18.06 8.96
C VAL A 202 -24.11 -18.55 9.99
N ALA A 203 -24.96 -19.53 9.64
CA ALA A 203 -25.92 -20.12 10.58
C ALA A 203 -25.25 -20.69 11.84
N LEU A 204 -24.01 -21.16 11.73
CA LEU A 204 -23.23 -21.70 12.84
C LEU A 204 -22.74 -20.64 13.83
N LEU A 205 -22.77 -19.36 13.44
CA LEU A 205 -22.29 -18.23 14.25
C LEU A 205 -23.39 -17.59 15.11
N TYR A 206 -24.67 -17.74 14.75
CA TYR A 206 -25.76 -16.98 15.37
C TYR A 206 -25.82 -17.14 16.90
N SER A 207 -25.70 -18.36 17.43
CA SER A 207 -25.73 -18.57 18.88
C SER A 207 -24.55 -17.93 19.61
N GLY A 208 -23.41 -17.77 18.95
CA GLY A 208 -22.25 -17.07 19.50
C GLY A 208 -22.42 -15.55 19.43
N ILE A 209 -23.03 -15.05 18.36
CA ILE A 209 -23.40 -13.63 18.19
C ILE A 209 -24.37 -13.20 19.29
N GLU A 210 -25.45 -13.94 19.52
CA GLU A 210 -26.43 -13.62 20.57
C GLU A 210 -25.76 -13.57 21.96
N GLN A 211 -24.84 -14.49 22.25
CA GLN A 211 -24.11 -14.52 23.51
C GLN A 211 -23.18 -13.31 23.67
N ILE A 212 -22.40 -12.96 22.64
CA ILE A 212 -21.48 -11.83 22.75
C ILE A 212 -22.22 -10.50 22.84
N GLU A 213 -23.34 -10.34 22.13
CA GLU A 213 -24.23 -9.19 22.26
C GLU A 213 -24.80 -9.09 23.68
N SER A 214 -25.26 -10.22 24.25
CA SER A 214 -25.75 -10.24 25.64
C SER A 214 -24.66 -9.92 26.66
N LEU A 215 -23.41 -10.36 26.44
CA LEU A 215 -22.30 -10.13 27.36
C LEU A 215 -21.80 -8.69 27.31
N THR A 216 -21.82 -8.06 26.13
CA THR A 216 -21.18 -6.76 25.89
C THR A 216 -22.16 -5.60 25.82
N GLY A 217 -23.43 -5.89 25.50
CA GLY A 217 -24.44 -4.88 25.20
C GLY A 217 -24.23 -4.17 23.85
N VAL A 218 -23.25 -4.60 23.06
CA VAL A 218 -22.90 -4.00 21.76
C VAL A 218 -23.40 -4.92 20.64
N PRO A 219 -24.21 -4.43 19.69
CA PRO A 219 -24.76 -5.28 18.63
C PRO A 219 -23.70 -5.67 17.58
N VAL A 220 -23.84 -6.84 17.00
CA VAL A 220 -23.13 -7.23 15.77
C VAL A 220 -23.89 -6.67 14.58
N LEU A 221 -23.26 -5.78 13.81
CA LEU A 221 -23.84 -5.13 12.64
C LEU A 221 -23.79 -6.00 11.39
N GLY A 222 -22.92 -7.00 11.37
CA GLY A 222 -22.76 -7.85 10.20
C GLY A 222 -21.63 -8.87 10.35
N VAL A 223 -21.69 -9.89 9.50
CA VAL A 223 -20.64 -10.92 9.35
C VAL A 223 -20.19 -10.90 7.91
N MET A 224 -19.03 -10.29 7.66
CA MET A 224 -18.43 -10.25 6.34
C MET A 224 -17.77 -11.59 6.01
N PRO A 225 -18.13 -12.21 4.87
CA PRO A 225 -17.44 -13.40 4.41
C PRO A 225 -16.00 -13.07 3.99
N TRP A 226 -15.19 -14.10 3.81
CA TRP A 226 -13.94 -13.98 3.09
C TRP A 226 -14.23 -13.61 1.64
N LEU A 227 -13.96 -12.36 1.26
CA LEU A 227 -14.14 -11.87 -0.09
C LEU A 227 -12.91 -12.17 -0.94
N ASP A 228 -13.16 -12.70 -2.15
CA ASP A 228 -12.15 -12.82 -3.20
C ASP A 228 -12.23 -11.59 -4.12
N VAL A 229 -11.74 -10.47 -3.59
CA VAL A 229 -11.66 -9.19 -4.31
C VAL A 229 -10.20 -8.81 -4.55
N ASP A 230 -9.93 -8.32 -5.76
CA ASP A 230 -8.58 -7.94 -6.18
C ASP A 230 -8.28 -6.48 -5.82
N LEU A 231 -8.21 -6.22 -4.52
CA LEU A 231 -7.96 -4.89 -3.95
C LEU A 231 -6.52 -4.74 -3.45
N GLU A 232 -6.02 -3.50 -3.37
CA GLU A 232 -4.66 -3.24 -2.88
C GLU A 232 -4.53 -3.59 -1.39
N ASP A 233 -3.43 -4.22 -0.99
CA ASP A 233 -3.15 -4.50 0.40
C ASP A 233 -2.45 -3.32 1.07
N GLU A 234 -2.82 -3.03 2.33
CA GLU A 234 -2.17 -2.00 3.14
C GLU A 234 -0.74 -2.41 3.53
N ASP A 235 -0.58 -3.64 4.03
CA ASP A 235 0.66 -4.12 4.66
C ASP A 235 1.27 -5.33 3.94
N GLY A 236 2.59 -5.49 4.10
CA GLY A 236 3.35 -6.61 3.55
C GLY A 236 3.00 -7.98 4.15
N VAL A 237 2.15 -8.04 5.18
CA VAL A 237 1.60 -9.30 5.72
C VAL A 237 0.82 -10.05 4.64
N ALA A 238 0.16 -9.33 3.73
CA ALA A 238 -0.54 -9.94 2.60
C ALA A 238 0.40 -10.71 1.65
N LEU A 239 1.69 -10.34 1.58
CA LEU A 239 2.70 -11.06 0.80
C LEU A 239 3.06 -12.43 1.40
N GLN A 240 2.70 -12.69 2.65
CA GLN A 240 2.84 -14.01 3.29
C GLN A 240 1.65 -14.92 3.00
N ASN A 241 0.51 -14.34 2.60
CA ASN A 241 -0.71 -15.07 2.30
C ASN A 241 -0.76 -15.44 0.82
N ASP A 242 -1.39 -16.56 0.50
CA ASP A 242 -1.47 -17.19 -0.84
C ASP A 242 -2.26 -16.38 -1.89
N LYS A 243 -2.39 -15.06 -1.75
CA LYS A 243 -3.18 -14.14 -2.60
C LYS A 243 -2.85 -14.29 -4.09
N TYR A 244 -1.58 -14.57 -4.43
CA TYR A 244 -1.13 -14.74 -5.82
C TYR A 244 -1.00 -16.21 -6.26
N ARG A 245 -1.43 -17.19 -5.43
CA ARG A 245 -1.45 -18.62 -5.78
C ARG A 245 -2.72 -19.01 -6.55
N GLY A 246 -3.07 -18.25 -7.58
CA GLY A 246 -4.06 -18.73 -8.55
C GLY A 246 -3.54 -20.01 -9.23
N ASN A 247 -4.23 -21.14 -9.02
CA ASN A 247 -3.88 -22.43 -9.63
C ASN A 247 -4.16 -22.50 -11.15
N ALA A 248 -4.77 -21.47 -11.73
CA ALA A 248 -4.95 -21.40 -13.17
C ALA A 248 -3.59 -21.26 -13.86
N PRO A 249 -3.27 -22.10 -14.87
CA PRO A 249 -2.09 -21.90 -15.70
C PRO A 249 -2.19 -20.51 -16.35
N ARG A 250 -1.18 -19.68 -16.14
CA ARG A 250 -1.00 -18.42 -16.85
C ARG A 250 0.25 -18.51 -17.70
N ASP A 251 0.24 -17.85 -18.85
CA ASP A 251 1.26 -17.98 -19.89
C ASP A 251 2.60 -17.35 -19.48
N ILE A 252 2.54 -16.23 -18.76
CA ILE A 252 3.70 -15.43 -18.35
C ILE A 252 3.86 -15.50 -16.84
N THR A 253 5.07 -15.81 -16.36
CA THR A 253 5.41 -15.81 -14.94
C THR A 253 6.40 -14.69 -14.63
N ILE A 254 6.01 -13.77 -13.75
CA ILE A 254 6.84 -12.66 -13.29
C ILE A 254 7.20 -12.91 -11.83
N ALA A 255 8.50 -12.99 -11.57
CA ALA A 255 9.08 -13.18 -10.25
C ALA A 255 9.43 -11.82 -9.63
N ILE A 256 8.83 -11.48 -8.49
CA ILE A 256 9.18 -10.30 -7.70
C ILE A 256 9.98 -10.75 -6.49
N VAL A 257 11.20 -10.25 -6.32
CA VAL A 257 12.01 -10.59 -5.15
C VAL A 257 11.43 -9.87 -3.92
N GLN A 258 10.99 -10.64 -2.93
CA GLN A 258 10.38 -10.11 -1.72
C GLN A 258 11.46 -9.72 -0.71
N LEU A 259 11.98 -8.51 -0.89
CA LEU A 259 13.00 -7.92 -0.01
C LEU A 259 12.50 -7.78 1.44
N PRO A 260 13.39 -7.85 2.45
CA PRO A 260 13.04 -7.61 3.84
C PRO A 260 12.39 -6.24 4.08
N HIS A 261 12.91 -5.18 3.46
CA HIS A 261 12.39 -3.81 3.57
C HIS A 261 11.67 -3.36 2.29
N ILE A 262 10.97 -4.30 1.62
CA ILE A 262 10.18 -4.01 0.41
C ILE A 262 9.24 -2.83 0.65
N SER A 263 9.27 -1.86 -0.26
CA SER A 263 8.34 -0.73 -0.32
C SER A 263 7.59 -0.74 -1.64
N ASN A 264 6.41 -0.12 -1.65
CA ASN A 264 5.61 0.10 -2.85
C ASN A 264 5.32 -1.21 -3.61
N PHE A 265 5.11 -2.32 -2.90
CA PHE A 265 4.85 -3.61 -3.54
C PHE A 265 3.57 -3.62 -4.38
N THR A 266 2.68 -2.63 -4.20
CA THR A 266 1.45 -2.44 -4.98
C THR A 266 1.68 -1.96 -6.40
N ASP A 267 2.91 -1.54 -6.75
CA ASP A 267 3.29 -1.18 -8.13
C ASP A 267 3.04 -2.30 -9.14
N PHE A 268 2.95 -3.55 -8.68
CA PHE A 268 2.79 -4.73 -9.51
C PHE A 268 1.35 -5.25 -9.57
N ASN A 269 0.40 -4.57 -8.92
CA ASN A 269 -1.01 -4.98 -8.92
C ASN A 269 -1.61 -4.93 -10.35
N ALA A 270 -1.23 -3.93 -11.16
CA ALA A 270 -1.65 -3.84 -12.55
C ALA A 270 -1.16 -5.04 -13.40
N LEU A 271 0.02 -5.59 -13.07
CA LEU A 271 0.51 -6.85 -13.66
C LEU A 271 -0.27 -8.06 -13.14
N ALA A 272 -0.53 -8.14 -11.83
CA ALA A 272 -1.28 -9.25 -11.24
C ALA A 272 -2.71 -9.36 -11.79
N ALA A 273 -3.33 -8.22 -12.09
CA ALA A 273 -4.67 -8.14 -12.67
C ALA A 273 -4.74 -8.60 -14.14
N GLN A 274 -3.61 -8.70 -14.84
CA GLN A 274 -3.59 -9.20 -16.22
C GLN A 274 -3.99 -10.69 -16.27
N PRO A 275 -4.90 -11.11 -17.17
CA PRO A 275 -5.41 -12.47 -17.20
C PRO A 275 -4.32 -13.52 -17.52
N ASP A 276 -3.25 -13.13 -18.21
CA ASP A 276 -2.19 -14.01 -18.71
C ASP A 276 -0.88 -13.96 -17.93
N VAL A 277 -0.84 -13.18 -16.84
CA VAL A 277 0.37 -12.97 -16.03
C VAL A 277 0.21 -13.56 -14.64
N ARG A 278 1.09 -14.46 -14.24
CA ARG A 278 1.22 -14.93 -12.86
C ARG A 278 2.34 -14.16 -12.16
N ILE A 279 1.99 -13.47 -11.08
CA ILE A 279 2.95 -12.81 -10.20
C ILE A 279 3.35 -13.78 -9.07
N ARG A 280 4.65 -13.84 -8.76
CA ARG A 280 5.19 -14.63 -7.64
C ARG A 280 6.11 -13.76 -6.81
N TYR A 281 5.73 -13.49 -5.56
CA TYR A 281 6.66 -12.92 -4.58
C TYR A 281 7.56 -14.03 -4.03
N ILE A 282 8.87 -13.84 -4.18
CA ILE A 282 9.87 -14.89 -3.96
C ILE A 282 10.86 -14.46 -2.89
N ARG A 283 10.98 -15.28 -1.83
CA ARG A 283 11.98 -15.11 -0.75
C ARG A 283 13.14 -16.10 -0.81
N ARG A 284 13.00 -17.17 -1.61
CA ARG A 284 13.96 -18.27 -1.67
C ARG A 284 14.56 -18.39 -3.08
N PRO A 285 15.90 -18.52 -3.24
CA PRO A 285 16.56 -18.52 -4.53
C PRO A 285 16.01 -19.56 -5.52
N GLU A 286 15.67 -20.77 -5.03
CA GLU A 286 15.22 -21.88 -5.89
C GLU A 286 13.87 -21.61 -6.55
N ALA A 287 13.10 -20.64 -6.02
CA ALA A 287 11.80 -20.29 -6.54
C ALA A 287 11.86 -19.35 -7.76
N LEU A 288 13.05 -18.87 -8.18
CA LEU A 288 13.21 -18.09 -9.44
C LEU A 288 13.07 -18.93 -10.72
N THR A 289 12.95 -20.26 -10.58
CA THR A 289 12.70 -21.19 -11.67
C THR A 289 11.46 -20.81 -12.49
N ASP A 290 11.57 -20.97 -13.81
CA ASP A 290 10.54 -20.71 -14.82
C ASP A 290 10.02 -19.25 -14.88
N ALA A 291 10.77 -18.29 -14.33
CA ALA A 291 10.45 -16.88 -14.45
C ALA A 291 10.73 -16.37 -15.87
N ASP A 292 9.78 -15.64 -16.45
CA ASP A 292 9.92 -14.95 -17.73
C ASP A 292 10.47 -13.52 -17.54
N LEU A 293 10.33 -12.96 -16.33
CA LEU A 293 10.88 -11.67 -15.89
C LEU A 293 11.17 -11.74 -14.39
N VAL A 294 12.29 -11.19 -13.96
CA VAL A 294 12.61 -10.98 -12.53
C VAL A 294 12.54 -9.48 -12.22
N ILE A 295 11.89 -9.12 -11.11
CA ILE A 295 11.77 -7.74 -10.65
C ILE A 295 12.41 -7.59 -9.26
N LEU A 296 13.33 -6.64 -9.13
CA LEU A 296 13.77 -6.08 -7.85
C LEU A 296 12.91 -4.84 -7.53
N PRO A 297 12.05 -4.89 -6.50
CA PRO A 297 11.12 -3.81 -6.19
C PRO A 297 11.80 -2.64 -5.45
N GLY A 298 11.02 -1.63 -5.10
CA GLY A 298 11.47 -0.57 -4.20
C GLY A 298 11.87 -1.11 -2.82
N SER A 299 12.81 -0.40 -2.19
CA SER A 299 13.30 -0.71 -0.84
C SER A 299 13.42 0.58 -0.04
N LYS A 300 13.09 0.53 1.26
CA LYS A 300 13.40 1.61 2.22
C LYS A 300 14.78 1.42 2.87
N ASN A 301 15.51 0.37 2.55
CA ASN A 301 16.86 0.19 3.08
C ASN A 301 17.70 -0.53 2.05
N THR A 302 18.05 0.20 0.98
CA THR A 302 18.65 -0.38 -0.23
C THR A 302 19.91 -1.17 0.09
N LEU A 303 20.82 -0.65 0.93
CA LEU A 303 22.06 -1.37 1.24
C LEU A 303 21.86 -2.59 2.15
N SER A 304 20.93 -2.52 3.12
CA SER A 304 20.64 -3.70 3.95
C SER A 304 19.94 -4.80 3.17
N ASP A 305 19.03 -4.44 2.26
CA ASP A 305 18.38 -5.41 1.37
C ASP A 305 19.37 -5.98 0.36
N LEU A 306 20.33 -5.20 -0.14
CA LEU A 306 21.41 -5.70 -0.99
C LEU A 306 22.34 -6.68 -0.23
N ALA A 307 22.65 -6.40 1.03
CA ALA A 307 23.38 -7.34 1.88
C ALA A 307 22.60 -8.65 2.05
N TRP A 308 21.30 -8.56 2.33
CA TRP A 308 20.43 -9.73 2.42
C TRP A 308 20.37 -10.53 1.12
N LEU A 309 20.30 -9.88 -0.04
CA LEU A 309 20.33 -10.56 -1.34
C LEU A 309 21.60 -11.42 -1.49
N ARG A 310 22.75 -10.92 -1.04
CA ARG A 310 24.02 -11.65 -1.06
C ARG A 310 24.04 -12.80 -0.05
N GLU A 311 23.70 -12.52 1.20
CA GLU A 311 23.75 -13.49 2.30
C GLU A 311 22.77 -14.66 2.10
N SER A 312 21.61 -14.40 1.49
CA SER A 312 20.60 -15.43 1.18
C SER A 312 20.91 -16.26 -0.07
N GLY A 313 21.93 -15.89 -0.86
CA GLY A 313 22.20 -16.46 -2.18
C GLY A 313 21.22 -16.00 -3.27
N MET A 314 20.30 -15.10 -2.97
CA MET A 314 19.33 -14.57 -3.94
C MET A 314 20.03 -13.77 -5.06
N ALA A 315 21.06 -13.00 -4.73
CA ALA A 315 21.85 -12.25 -5.70
C ALA A 315 22.44 -13.17 -6.79
N ASP A 316 23.07 -14.28 -6.39
CA ASP A 316 23.64 -15.25 -7.31
C ASP A 316 22.58 -15.89 -8.21
N ALA A 317 21.41 -16.21 -7.65
CA ALA A 317 20.30 -16.78 -8.40
C ALA A 317 19.70 -15.79 -9.41
N VAL A 318 19.57 -14.50 -9.06
CA VAL A 318 19.16 -13.44 -9.99
C VAL A 318 20.18 -13.32 -11.13
N LEU A 319 21.47 -13.26 -10.82
CA LEU A 319 22.55 -13.17 -11.82
C LEU A 319 22.63 -14.42 -12.71
N GLN A 320 22.41 -15.61 -12.16
CA GLN A 320 22.33 -16.84 -12.92
C GLN A 320 21.13 -16.85 -13.87
N THR A 321 19.96 -16.44 -13.38
CA THR A 321 18.72 -16.34 -14.17
C THR A 321 18.88 -15.33 -15.31
N HIS A 322 19.51 -14.19 -15.04
CA HIS A 322 19.85 -13.19 -16.05
C HIS A 322 20.80 -13.75 -17.13
N ARG A 323 21.85 -14.49 -16.74
CA ARG A 323 22.77 -15.16 -17.68
C ARG A 323 22.10 -16.20 -18.58
N GLN A 324 20.95 -16.73 -18.16
CA GLN A 324 20.12 -17.63 -18.99
C GLN A 324 19.22 -16.86 -19.98
N GLY A 325 19.31 -15.53 -20.01
CA GLY A 325 18.56 -14.67 -20.91
C GLY A 325 17.22 -14.21 -20.35
N VAL A 326 16.95 -14.37 -19.05
CA VAL A 326 15.73 -13.83 -18.44
C VAL A 326 15.95 -12.34 -18.12
N PRO A 327 15.07 -11.43 -18.57
CA PRO A 327 15.19 -10.02 -18.24
C PRO A 327 15.08 -9.76 -16.73
N VAL A 328 15.80 -8.75 -16.24
CA VAL A 328 15.75 -8.25 -14.86
C VAL A 328 15.36 -6.77 -14.86
N MET A 329 14.34 -6.43 -14.08
CA MET A 329 13.84 -5.07 -13.92
C MET A 329 14.04 -4.59 -12.49
N GLY A 330 14.51 -3.36 -12.30
CA GLY A 330 14.65 -2.71 -10.99
C GLY A 330 13.77 -1.47 -10.88
N ILE A 331 13.02 -1.34 -9.79
CA ILE A 331 12.23 -0.13 -9.50
C ILE A 331 12.79 0.54 -8.25
N CYS A 332 13.12 1.83 -8.34
CA CYS A 332 13.64 2.65 -7.22
C CYS A 332 14.84 1.97 -6.52
N GLY A 333 14.71 1.54 -5.26
CA GLY A 333 15.77 0.79 -4.55
C GLY A 333 16.29 -0.42 -5.34
N GLY A 334 15.42 -1.15 -6.04
CA GLY A 334 15.82 -2.24 -6.93
C GLY A 334 16.63 -1.76 -8.13
N TYR A 335 16.31 -0.59 -8.72
CA TYR A 335 17.12 0.03 -9.78
C TYR A 335 18.52 0.37 -9.25
N GLN A 336 18.61 0.93 -8.04
CA GLN A 336 19.88 1.24 -7.39
C GLN A 336 20.72 -0.02 -7.17
N MET A 337 20.11 -1.13 -6.71
CA MET A 337 20.78 -2.43 -6.51
C MET A 337 21.31 -3.03 -7.81
N LEU A 338 20.65 -2.81 -8.94
CA LEU A 338 21.11 -3.32 -10.25
C LEU A 338 22.39 -2.62 -10.75
N GLY A 339 22.69 -1.42 -10.24
CA GLY A 339 23.86 -0.64 -10.62
C GLY A 339 25.20 -1.31 -10.28
N ASP A 340 26.29 -0.67 -10.70
CA ASP A 340 27.65 -1.11 -10.37
C ASP A 340 28.05 -0.68 -8.96
N THR A 341 27.65 0.53 -8.55
CA THR A 341 28.06 1.13 -7.29
C THR A 341 26.94 1.93 -6.65
N ILE A 342 26.79 1.76 -5.35
CA ILE A 342 25.91 2.56 -4.49
C ILE A 342 26.79 3.26 -3.45
N VAL A 343 26.67 4.58 -3.37
CA VAL A 343 27.34 5.41 -2.37
C VAL A 343 26.28 5.93 -1.42
N ASP A 344 26.29 5.43 -0.19
CA ASP A 344 25.34 5.82 0.84
C ASP A 344 26.04 6.25 2.14
N GLU A 345 26.21 7.56 2.25
CA GLU A 345 26.72 8.24 3.44
C GLU A 345 25.57 8.84 4.29
N VAL A 346 24.31 8.63 3.90
CA VAL A 346 23.15 9.37 4.43
C VAL A 346 22.15 8.45 5.12
N GLU A 347 21.68 7.40 4.44
CA GLU A 347 20.61 6.54 4.92
C GLU A 347 21.12 5.44 5.86
N SER A 348 22.10 4.66 5.41
CA SER A 348 22.70 3.57 6.21
C SER A 348 24.07 3.92 6.79
N GLY A 349 24.78 4.89 6.20
CA GLY A 349 26.16 5.24 6.56
C GLY A 349 27.18 4.13 6.27
N LEU A 350 26.81 3.10 5.49
CA LEU A 350 27.68 1.99 5.10
C LEU A 350 28.69 2.35 4.00
N GLY A 351 28.67 3.60 3.53
CA GLY A 351 29.63 4.16 2.59
C GLY A 351 29.43 3.64 1.17
N THR A 352 30.51 3.29 0.49
CA THR A 352 30.46 2.80 -0.90
C THR A 352 30.39 1.28 -0.93
N GLN A 353 29.36 0.75 -1.58
CA GLN A 353 29.15 -0.68 -1.79
C GLN A 353 29.02 -1.01 -3.27
N PRO A 354 29.57 -2.13 -3.76
CA PRO A 354 29.26 -2.62 -5.10
C PRO A 354 27.76 -2.96 -5.16
N GLY A 355 27.12 -2.77 -6.31
CA GLY A 355 25.77 -3.28 -6.59
C GLY A 355 25.81 -4.71 -7.15
N LEU A 356 24.81 -5.08 -7.94
CA LEU A 356 24.77 -6.36 -8.67
C LEU A 356 25.52 -6.30 -10.01
N GLY A 357 25.80 -5.10 -10.52
CA GLY A 357 26.56 -4.90 -11.76
C GLY A 357 25.83 -5.35 -13.03
N LEU A 358 24.50 -5.26 -13.04
CA LEU A 358 23.67 -5.53 -14.23
C LEU A 358 23.45 -4.28 -15.07
N LEU A 359 23.54 -3.10 -14.46
CA LEU A 359 23.47 -1.80 -15.10
C LEU A 359 24.77 -1.03 -14.79
N ASN A 360 25.42 -0.48 -15.82
CA ASN A 360 26.59 0.36 -15.65
C ASN A 360 26.17 1.75 -15.16
N THR A 361 25.80 1.82 -13.89
CA THR A 361 25.29 3.01 -13.23
C THR A 361 25.89 3.19 -11.85
N ILE A 362 26.02 4.44 -11.42
CA ILE A 362 26.47 4.80 -10.08
C ILE A 362 25.36 5.58 -9.41
N THR A 363 24.90 5.08 -8.27
CA THR A 363 23.92 5.76 -7.43
C THR A 363 24.61 6.44 -6.26
N ARG A 364 24.30 7.71 -6.01
CA ARG A 364 24.74 8.45 -4.82
C ARG A 364 23.51 8.88 -4.03
N PHE A 365 23.39 8.45 -2.78
CA PHE A 365 22.32 8.91 -1.90
C PHE A 365 22.51 10.40 -1.59
N ALA A 366 21.40 11.13 -1.61
CA ALA A 366 21.33 12.56 -1.31
C ALA A 366 20.51 12.78 -0.03
N GLN A 367 20.69 13.91 0.64
CA GLN A 367 19.91 14.26 1.84
C GLN A 367 18.46 14.57 1.52
N ASP A 368 18.22 15.22 0.38
CA ASP A 368 16.88 15.60 -0.06
C ASP A 368 16.19 14.43 -0.75
N LYS A 369 14.91 14.26 -0.40
CA LYS A 369 14.04 13.23 -0.99
C LYS A 369 13.27 13.82 -2.17
N THR A 370 13.37 13.17 -3.32
CA THR A 370 12.53 13.53 -4.49
C THR A 370 11.13 12.97 -4.28
N THR A 371 10.13 13.86 -4.26
CA THR A 371 8.71 13.50 -4.13
C THR A 371 7.90 14.31 -5.14
N THR A 372 7.47 13.68 -6.24
CA THR A 372 6.71 14.39 -7.28
C THR A 372 5.90 13.44 -8.16
N GLN A 373 4.79 13.94 -8.67
CA GLN A 373 4.03 13.29 -9.74
C GLN A 373 4.71 13.56 -11.09
N VAL A 374 4.84 12.53 -11.91
CA VAL A 374 5.63 12.59 -13.14
C VAL A 374 4.84 12.02 -14.31
N SER A 375 4.84 12.78 -15.41
CA SER A 375 4.56 12.23 -16.74
C SER A 375 5.87 11.96 -17.44
N ALA A 376 5.96 10.86 -18.16
CA ALA A 376 7.17 10.48 -18.87
C ALA A 376 6.85 9.89 -20.24
N THR A 377 7.89 9.79 -21.06
CA THR A 377 7.83 9.11 -22.35
C THR A 377 8.99 8.14 -22.40
N MET A 378 8.68 6.87 -22.68
CA MET A 378 9.69 5.85 -22.92
C MET A 378 10.62 6.27 -24.05
N SER A 379 11.89 5.88 -23.98
CA SER A 379 12.86 6.20 -25.05
C SER A 379 12.33 5.75 -26.42
N GLY A 380 12.62 6.54 -27.46
CA GLY A 380 12.14 6.28 -28.81
C GLY A 380 12.73 5.02 -29.45
N GLU A 381 13.82 4.51 -28.90
CA GLU A 381 14.45 3.25 -29.29
C GLU A 381 14.64 2.39 -28.03
N LEU A 382 13.88 1.30 -27.94
CA LEU A 382 14.03 0.29 -26.89
C LEU A 382 14.33 -1.07 -27.51
N PRO A 383 15.29 -1.84 -26.95
CA PRO A 383 15.73 -3.10 -27.55
C PRO A 383 14.79 -4.28 -27.25
N GLY A 384 14.83 -5.26 -28.15
CA GLY A 384 14.27 -6.60 -27.94
C GLY A 384 12.81 -6.60 -27.50
N TRP A 385 12.55 -7.19 -26.34
CA TRP A 385 11.20 -7.40 -25.81
C TRP A 385 10.52 -6.10 -25.35
N LEU A 386 11.27 -5.00 -25.21
CA LEU A 386 10.74 -3.67 -24.87
C LEU A 386 10.42 -2.82 -26.11
N ALA A 387 10.68 -3.30 -27.32
CA ALA A 387 10.53 -2.49 -28.54
C ALA A 387 9.11 -1.91 -28.73
N ALA A 388 8.07 -2.67 -28.39
CA ALA A 388 6.68 -2.21 -28.47
C ALA A 388 6.35 -1.10 -27.44
N ALA A 389 7.19 -0.92 -26.42
CA ALA A 389 7.03 0.14 -25.43
C ALA A 389 7.75 1.45 -25.81
N ALA A 390 8.52 1.46 -26.90
CA ALA A 390 9.28 2.62 -27.33
C ALA A 390 8.36 3.81 -27.62
N GLY A 391 8.70 4.99 -27.10
CA GLY A 391 7.92 6.22 -27.27
C GLY A 391 6.56 6.24 -26.56
N LEU A 392 6.17 5.19 -25.83
CA LEU A 392 4.89 5.19 -25.11
C LEU A 392 4.88 6.24 -24.00
N PRO A 393 3.76 6.97 -23.82
CA PRO A 393 3.58 7.80 -22.64
C PRO A 393 3.33 6.91 -21.43
N VAL A 394 4.00 7.23 -20.33
CA VAL A 394 3.78 6.62 -19.02
C VAL A 394 3.59 7.71 -17.97
N ARG A 395 2.93 7.37 -16.87
CA ARG A 395 2.71 8.26 -15.74
C ARG A 395 2.98 7.51 -14.46
N GLY A 396 3.35 8.23 -13.43
CA GLY A 396 3.69 7.65 -12.14
C GLY A 396 4.19 8.72 -11.20
N TYR A 397 4.96 8.31 -10.21
CA TYR A 397 5.52 9.22 -9.23
C TYR A 397 6.93 8.80 -8.85
N GLU A 398 7.71 9.77 -8.37
CA GLU A 398 9.00 9.53 -7.76
C GLU A 398 8.92 9.70 -6.26
N ILE A 399 9.53 8.77 -5.55
CA ILE A 399 9.66 8.78 -4.09
C ILE A 399 11.00 8.13 -3.71
N HIS A 400 12.09 8.82 -3.96
CA HIS A 400 13.42 8.23 -3.81
C HIS A 400 14.42 9.21 -3.20
N MET A 401 15.50 8.62 -2.69
CA MET A 401 16.67 9.35 -2.24
C MET A 401 17.85 8.95 -3.11
N GLY A 402 18.60 9.96 -3.53
CA GLY A 402 19.78 9.80 -4.36
C GLY A 402 19.56 10.04 -5.84
N GLU A 403 20.68 10.11 -6.54
CA GLU A 403 20.76 10.34 -7.97
C GLU A 403 21.58 9.23 -8.61
N THR A 404 21.09 8.69 -9.71
CA THR A 404 21.79 7.67 -10.48
C THR A 404 22.31 8.25 -11.77
N VAL A 405 23.62 8.12 -11.98
CA VAL A 405 24.31 8.55 -13.20
C VAL A 405 24.64 7.33 -14.04
N LEU A 406 24.22 7.37 -15.31
CA LEU A 406 24.57 6.37 -16.31
C LEU A 406 26.04 6.54 -16.72
N GLN A 407 26.74 5.42 -16.85
CA GLN A 407 28.06 5.35 -17.44
C GLN A 407 27.94 4.82 -18.89
N GLU A 408 29.07 4.71 -19.59
CA GLU A 408 29.11 4.20 -20.97
C GLU A 408 28.49 2.79 -21.10
N GLY A 409 27.75 2.55 -22.17
CA GLY A 409 27.13 1.24 -22.45
C GLY A 409 25.71 1.04 -21.90
N CYS A 410 25.18 2.00 -21.15
CA CYS A 410 23.76 2.06 -20.80
C CYS A 410 23.05 3.19 -21.55
N CYS A 411 21.82 2.93 -21.99
CA CYS A 411 20.96 3.92 -22.61
C CYS A 411 19.91 4.41 -21.59
N THR A 412 19.52 5.67 -21.67
CA THR A 412 18.39 6.21 -20.92
C THR A 412 17.12 5.43 -21.25
N ALA A 413 16.36 5.03 -20.25
CA ALA A 413 15.13 4.25 -20.44
C ALA A 413 13.92 5.13 -20.81
N MET A 414 13.85 6.33 -20.25
CA MET A 414 12.74 7.26 -20.46
C MET A 414 13.13 8.72 -20.19
N THR A 415 12.29 9.65 -20.66
CA THR A 415 12.39 11.07 -20.34
C THR A 415 11.20 11.49 -19.49
N LEU A 416 11.47 11.97 -18.28
CA LEU A 416 10.51 12.51 -17.33
C LEU A 416 10.25 13.99 -17.61
N GLN A 417 9.00 14.43 -17.47
CA GLN A 417 8.63 15.85 -17.44
C GLN A 417 8.43 16.29 -15.99
N LYS A 418 9.33 17.14 -15.50
CA LYS A 418 9.33 17.66 -14.12
C LYS A 418 9.44 19.17 -14.11
N ASN A 419 8.48 19.87 -13.51
CA ASN A 419 8.52 21.33 -13.35
C ASN A 419 8.79 22.10 -14.66
N GLY A 420 8.30 21.61 -15.79
CA GLY A 420 8.53 22.19 -17.12
C GLY A 420 9.86 21.83 -17.77
N CYS A 421 10.68 20.98 -17.14
CA CYS A 421 11.95 20.47 -17.66
C CYS A 421 11.85 18.99 -18.03
N SER A 422 12.57 18.62 -19.10
CA SER A 422 12.78 17.21 -19.47
C SER A 422 14.03 16.67 -18.77
N VAL A 423 13.89 15.58 -18.02
CA VAL A 423 14.96 14.94 -17.24
C VAL A 423 15.05 13.47 -17.65
N ALA A 424 16.26 13.01 -17.96
CA ALA A 424 16.49 11.60 -18.25
C ALA A 424 16.29 10.74 -16.99
N ASP A 425 15.63 9.58 -17.14
CA ASP A 425 15.51 8.59 -16.07
C ASP A 425 15.67 7.16 -16.58
N GLY A 426 16.16 6.33 -15.66
CA GLY A 426 16.33 4.92 -15.85
C GLY A 426 17.46 4.55 -16.81
N ALA A 427 17.79 3.27 -16.78
CA ALA A 427 18.82 2.68 -17.61
C ALA A 427 18.32 1.38 -18.24
N VAL A 428 18.72 1.14 -19.48
CA VAL A 428 18.50 -0.12 -20.18
C VAL A 428 19.80 -0.57 -20.85
N THR A 429 20.10 -1.85 -20.80
CA THR A 429 21.25 -2.45 -21.52
C THR A 429 20.95 -2.55 -23.01
N ALA A 430 22.00 -2.62 -23.85
CA ALA A 430 21.85 -2.72 -25.30
C ALA A 430 21.04 -3.94 -25.77
N ASP A 431 21.07 -5.04 -25.01
CA ASP A 431 20.28 -6.25 -25.26
C ASP A 431 18.87 -6.23 -24.64
N GLY A 432 18.56 -5.21 -23.83
CA GLY A 432 17.30 -5.06 -23.12
C GLY A 432 17.09 -6.01 -21.95
N LEU A 433 18.10 -6.80 -21.56
CA LEU A 433 17.95 -7.79 -20.49
C LEU A 433 18.07 -7.21 -19.08
N ALA A 434 18.59 -5.99 -18.91
CA ALA A 434 18.49 -5.26 -17.65
C ALA A 434 17.84 -3.89 -17.89
N PHE A 435 16.87 -3.55 -17.05
CA PHE A 435 16.13 -2.29 -17.07
C PHE A 435 15.97 -1.77 -15.65
N GLY A 436 16.09 -0.47 -15.43
CA GLY A 436 15.73 0.12 -14.15
C GLY A 436 15.23 1.55 -14.27
N THR A 437 14.42 1.99 -13.32
CA THR A 437 13.82 3.33 -13.27
C THR A 437 13.47 3.74 -11.84
N TYR A 438 13.40 5.05 -11.59
CA TYR A 438 12.84 5.59 -10.35
C TYR A 438 11.32 5.76 -10.37
N LEU A 439 10.69 5.57 -11.53
CA LEU A 439 9.26 5.78 -11.71
C LEU A 439 8.45 4.64 -11.08
N HIS A 440 7.79 4.92 -9.96
CA HIS A 440 6.74 4.07 -9.39
C HIS A 440 5.43 4.23 -10.16
N GLY A 441 4.58 3.19 -10.14
CA GLY A 441 3.33 3.17 -10.92
C GLY A 441 3.53 2.95 -12.42
N LEU A 442 4.72 2.54 -12.86
CA LEU A 442 5.05 2.29 -14.26
C LEU A 442 4.02 1.37 -14.96
N PHE A 443 3.55 0.34 -14.26
CA PHE A 443 2.59 -0.64 -14.78
C PHE A 443 1.12 -0.16 -14.70
N ASP A 444 0.83 0.97 -14.07
CA ASP A 444 -0.51 1.57 -14.10
C ASP A 444 -0.84 2.12 -15.50
N SER A 445 0.16 2.28 -16.38
CA SER A 445 -0.05 2.53 -17.81
C SER A 445 -0.41 1.23 -18.53
N ASP A 446 -1.70 1.07 -18.85
CA ASP A 446 -2.23 -0.12 -19.53
C ASP A 446 -1.47 -0.45 -20.83
N ALA A 447 -1.15 0.58 -21.63
CA ALA A 447 -0.41 0.42 -22.88
C ALA A 447 1.02 -0.09 -22.66
N PHE A 448 1.72 0.46 -21.65
CA PHE A 448 3.07 0.01 -21.30
C PHE A 448 3.04 -1.43 -20.77
N THR A 449 2.14 -1.72 -19.83
CA THR A 449 1.97 -3.06 -19.26
C THR A 449 1.70 -4.10 -20.34
N ARG A 450 0.77 -3.82 -21.26
CA ARG A 450 0.46 -4.75 -22.35
C ARG A 450 1.64 -4.93 -23.30
N ALA A 451 2.38 -3.87 -23.63
CA ALA A 451 3.57 -3.93 -24.47
C ALA A 451 4.67 -4.80 -23.84
N VAL A 452 4.96 -4.61 -22.55
CA VAL A 452 5.89 -5.43 -21.76
C VAL A 452 5.47 -6.90 -21.77
N VAL A 453 4.22 -7.21 -21.43
CA VAL A 453 3.77 -8.61 -21.36
C VAL A 453 3.76 -9.26 -22.75
N ASN A 454 3.35 -8.55 -23.81
CA ASN A 454 3.43 -9.06 -25.18
C ASN A 454 4.89 -9.26 -25.64
N GLY A 455 5.82 -8.42 -25.18
CA GLY A 455 7.25 -8.63 -25.34
C GLY A 455 7.72 -9.96 -24.73
N LEU A 456 7.29 -10.25 -23.50
CA LEU A 456 7.58 -11.53 -22.83
C LEU A 456 6.93 -12.72 -23.55
N ARG A 457 5.69 -12.58 -24.04
CA ARG A 457 5.01 -13.60 -24.86
C ARG A 457 5.80 -13.93 -26.12
N ALA A 458 6.28 -12.92 -26.84
CA ALA A 458 7.08 -13.12 -28.04
C ALA A 458 8.38 -13.88 -27.74
N ARG A 459 9.04 -13.61 -26.59
CA ARG A 459 10.23 -14.38 -26.15
C ARG A 459 9.92 -15.87 -25.93
N LYS A 460 8.71 -16.22 -25.51
CA LYS A 460 8.24 -17.61 -25.35
C LYS A 460 7.69 -18.23 -26.64
N GLY A 461 7.68 -17.51 -27.76
CA GLY A 461 7.04 -17.95 -29.00
C GLY A 461 5.52 -17.95 -28.94
N LEU A 462 4.92 -17.20 -28.00
CA LEU A 462 3.47 -17.03 -27.90
C LEU A 462 3.00 -15.85 -28.74
N ALA A 463 1.81 -15.97 -29.32
CA ALA A 463 1.18 -14.87 -30.04
C ALA A 463 0.85 -13.71 -29.08
N PRO A 464 0.94 -12.44 -29.53
CA PRO A 464 0.54 -11.29 -28.72
C PRO A 464 -0.94 -11.40 -28.32
N TRP A 465 -1.27 -10.86 -27.15
CA TRP A 465 -2.65 -10.78 -26.69
C TRP A 465 -3.17 -9.35 -26.89
N GLU A 466 -4.12 -9.20 -27.79
CA GLU A 466 -4.75 -7.92 -28.18
C GLU A 466 -6.02 -7.65 -27.34
N THR A 467 -5.88 -7.61 -26.01
CA THR A 467 -7.01 -7.28 -25.12
C THR A 467 -6.95 -5.83 -24.69
N THR A 468 -8.11 -5.17 -24.67
CA THR A 468 -8.30 -3.89 -23.98
C THR A 468 -8.55 -4.18 -22.50
N PHE A 469 -7.50 -4.17 -21.70
CA PHE A 469 -7.60 -4.17 -20.24
C PHE A 469 -7.38 -2.75 -19.74
N CYS A 470 -8.28 -2.25 -18.89
CA CYS A 470 -8.12 -0.98 -18.21
C CYS A 470 -8.04 -1.22 -16.70
N TYR A 471 -6.85 -1.01 -16.12
CA TYR A 471 -6.63 -1.27 -14.70
C TYR A 471 -7.48 -0.36 -13.79
N ALA A 472 -7.68 0.89 -14.19
CA ALA A 472 -8.50 1.84 -13.45
C ALA A 472 -9.97 1.39 -13.36
N GLU A 473 -10.54 0.90 -14.47
CA GLU A 473 -11.90 0.35 -14.51
C GLU A 473 -12.01 -0.95 -13.71
N HIS A 474 -10.98 -1.82 -13.78
CA HIS A 474 -10.92 -3.03 -12.94
C HIS A 474 -10.95 -2.66 -11.46
N LYS A 475 -10.11 -1.73 -11.00
CA LYS A 475 -10.12 -1.26 -9.60
C LYS A 475 -11.48 -0.70 -9.19
N ALA A 476 -12.07 0.16 -10.02
CA ALA A 476 -13.41 0.72 -9.76
C ALA A 476 -14.46 -0.39 -9.55
N ARG A 477 -14.42 -1.42 -10.40
CA ARG A 477 -15.31 -2.59 -10.28
C ARG A 477 -15.05 -3.37 -8.98
N GLN A 478 -13.80 -3.52 -8.54
CA GLN A 478 -13.49 -4.20 -7.27
C GLN A 478 -14.03 -3.42 -6.07
N PHE A 479 -13.99 -2.08 -6.10
CA PHE A 479 -14.64 -1.26 -5.08
C PHE A 479 -16.17 -1.45 -5.09
N ASP A 480 -16.79 -1.51 -6.27
CA ASP A 480 -18.24 -1.74 -6.38
C ASP A 480 -18.64 -3.12 -5.83
N LEU A 481 -17.85 -4.17 -6.12
CA LEU A 481 -18.06 -5.51 -5.56
C LEU A 481 -17.95 -5.52 -4.03
N LEU A 482 -16.98 -4.79 -3.47
CA LEU A 482 -16.82 -4.65 -2.02
C LEU A 482 -18.02 -3.93 -1.40
N ALA A 483 -18.44 -2.81 -1.99
CA ALA A 483 -19.60 -2.04 -1.52
C ALA A 483 -20.88 -2.89 -1.54
N GLU A 484 -21.10 -3.62 -2.63
CA GLU A 484 -22.25 -4.52 -2.76
C GLU A 484 -22.22 -5.64 -1.70
N ALA A 485 -21.07 -6.31 -1.53
CA ALA A 485 -20.92 -7.33 -0.50
C ALA A 485 -21.17 -6.77 0.92
N MET A 486 -20.69 -5.56 1.20
CA MET A 486 -20.96 -4.91 2.49
C MET A 486 -22.44 -4.60 2.67
N ARG A 487 -23.16 -4.14 1.65
CA ARG A 487 -24.63 -3.95 1.72
C ARG A 487 -25.38 -5.26 1.95
N GLN A 488 -24.87 -6.38 1.45
CA GLN A 488 -25.48 -7.70 1.64
C GLN A 488 -25.24 -8.29 3.03
N HIS A 489 -24.09 -7.98 3.64
CA HIS A 489 -23.63 -8.68 4.85
C HIS A 489 -23.52 -7.80 6.11
N ILE A 490 -23.70 -6.48 5.97
CA ILE A 490 -23.68 -5.51 7.06
C ILE A 490 -24.96 -4.67 6.98
N ASP A 491 -25.55 -4.39 8.14
CA ASP A 491 -26.67 -3.48 8.31
C ASP A 491 -26.22 -2.02 8.11
N ILE A 492 -26.11 -1.60 6.84
CA ILE A 492 -25.68 -0.25 6.44
C ILE A 492 -26.68 0.83 6.91
N ASP A 493 -27.97 0.54 6.91
CA ASP A 493 -29.01 1.47 7.39
C ASP A 493 -28.84 1.77 8.89
N LYS A 494 -28.45 0.77 9.68
CA LYS A 494 -28.09 0.96 11.08
C LYS A 494 -26.82 1.77 11.24
N ILE A 495 -25.83 1.64 10.35
CA ILE A 495 -24.63 2.52 10.36
C ILE A 495 -25.04 3.98 10.12
N TYR A 496 -25.89 4.26 9.13
CA TYR A 496 -26.42 5.61 8.91
C TYR A 496 -27.16 6.14 10.15
N THR A 497 -27.99 5.31 10.76
CA THR A 497 -28.73 5.65 11.98
C THR A 497 -27.79 5.96 13.14
N ILE A 498 -26.76 5.14 13.35
CA ILE A 498 -25.71 5.34 14.35
C ILE A 498 -25.03 6.70 14.14
N MET A 499 -24.64 7.03 12.92
CA MET A 499 -23.98 8.30 12.59
C MET A 499 -24.88 9.51 12.84
N GLN A 500 -26.17 9.41 12.51
CA GLN A 500 -27.14 10.51 12.66
C GLN A 500 -27.54 10.75 14.12
N GLN A 501 -27.62 9.68 14.92
CA GLN A 501 -28.12 9.73 16.30
C GLN A 501 -27.01 9.79 17.35
N HIS A 502 -25.74 9.66 16.95
CA HIS A 502 -24.62 9.67 17.88
C HIS A 502 -24.60 10.98 18.67
N GLN A 503 -24.52 10.83 20.00
CA GLN A 503 -24.34 11.91 20.94
C GLN A 503 -23.17 11.55 21.85
N GLU A 504 -22.40 12.56 22.21
CA GLU A 504 -21.24 12.38 23.07
C GLU A 504 -21.68 11.87 24.45
N PRO A 505 -21.02 10.83 25.00
CA PRO A 505 -21.25 10.39 26.36
C PRO A 505 -20.97 11.55 27.33
N VAL A 506 -21.91 11.81 28.24
CA VAL A 506 -21.79 12.84 29.29
C VAL A 506 -20.79 12.42 30.37
#